data_AF-A0A1I4SLF1-F1
#
_entry.id   AF-A0A1I4SLF1-F1
#
_cell.length_a   1.000
_cell.length_b   1.000
_cell.length_c   1.000
_cell.angle_alpha   90.00
_cell.angle_beta   90.00
_cell.angle_gamma   90.00
#
_symmetry.space_group_name_H-M   'P 1'
#
loop_
_entity.id
_entity.type
_entity.pdbx_description
1 polymer ?
#
loop_
_entity_poly.entity_id
_entity_poly.type
_entity_poly.pdbx_seq_one_letter_code
_entity_poly.pdbx_strand_id
1 'polypeptide(L)'
;MGARLLTGGAAEPPCYPPTVLTDVPEDAELAFDETFGPVVILETVDDADHAVERANASRYGLTAGVLTGDAHRGPDIARRLQAGTVHINDQPVNDEPDMPFGGVKESG
;
A
#
# COMPACT_ATOMS: atom_id res chain seq x y z
N MET A 1 -17.01 8.58 12.93
CA MET A 1 -16.62 8.85 11.53
C MET A 1 -16.27 7.52 10.89
N GLY A 2 -16.49 7.34 9.59
CA GLY A 2 -16.33 6.04 8.94
C GLY A 2 -15.89 6.18 7.49
N ALA A 3 -15.39 5.08 6.92
CA ALA A 3 -14.89 5.02 5.56
C ALA A 3 -15.92 5.56 4.55
N ARG A 4 -15.43 6.33 3.57
CA ARG A 4 -16.20 6.83 2.44
C ARG A 4 -15.90 6.02 1.20
N LEU A 5 -16.97 5.51 0.57
CA LEU A 5 -16.91 4.83 -0.72
C LEU A 5 -16.80 5.84 -1.86
N LEU A 6 -15.74 5.75 -2.67
CA LEU A 6 -15.55 6.57 -3.87
C LEU A 6 -16.08 5.89 -5.14
N THR A 7 -15.92 4.56 -5.24
CA THR A 7 -16.47 3.73 -6.34
C THR A 7 -16.49 2.24 -5.93
N GLY A 8 -17.29 1.42 -6.61
CA GLY A 8 -17.41 -0.02 -6.37
C GLY A 8 -18.38 -0.39 -5.24
N GLY A 9 -17.97 -1.31 -4.35
CA GLY A 9 -18.68 -1.66 -3.11
C GLY A 9 -19.80 -2.71 -3.22
N ALA A 10 -20.63 -2.67 -4.25
CA ALA A 10 -21.73 -3.63 -4.41
C ALA A 10 -21.28 -4.89 -5.17
N ALA A 11 -21.21 -6.03 -4.48
CA ALA A 11 -20.83 -7.30 -5.09
C ALA A 11 -21.95 -7.87 -5.97
N GLU A 12 -21.55 -8.49 -7.07
CA GLU A 12 -22.41 -9.33 -7.92
C GLU A 12 -21.77 -10.73 -7.97
N PRO A 13 -22.04 -11.60 -6.98
CA PRO A 13 -21.34 -12.88 -6.85
C PRO A 13 -21.35 -13.69 -8.16
N PRO A 14 -20.21 -14.28 -8.57
CA PRO A 14 -18.96 -14.42 -7.80
C PRO A 14 -18.01 -13.21 -7.90
N CYS A 15 -18.43 -12.10 -8.50
CA CYS A 15 -17.59 -10.95 -8.78
C CYS A 15 -17.71 -9.85 -7.71
N TYR A 16 -16.59 -9.25 -7.36
CA TYR A 16 -16.51 -8.03 -6.58
C TYR A 16 -15.99 -6.90 -7.48
N PRO A 17 -16.63 -5.72 -7.52
CA PRO A 17 -16.17 -4.62 -8.34
C PRO A 17 -14.89 -3.99 -7.75
N PRO A 18 -14.04 -3.36 -8.58
CA PRO A 18 -12.96 -2.51 -8.12
C PRO A 18 -13.49 -1.43 -7.17
N THR A 19 -13.01 -1.44 -5.93
CA THR A 19 -13.54 -0.63 -4.84
C THR A 19 -12.46 0.31 -4.33
N VAL A 20 -12.77 1.60 -4.27
CA VAL A 20 -11.87 2.62 -3.73
C VAL A 20 -12.53 3.25 -2.51
N LEU A 21 -11.82 3.22 -1.39
CA LEU A 21 -12.24 3.81 -0.12
C LEU A 21 -11.30 4.95 0.26
N THR A 22 -11.83 5.90 1.02
CA THR A 22 -11.05 6.95 1.67
C THR A 22 -11.62 7.22 3.06
N ASP A 23 -10.95 8.03 3.88
CA ASP A 23 -11.34 8.31 5.27
C ASP A 23 -11.55 7.03 6.11
N VAL A 24 -10.77 5.97 5.83
CA VAL A 24 -10.84 4.68 6.55
C VAL A 24 -10.21 4.86 7.94
N PRO A 25 -10.95 4.59 9.04
CA PRO A 25 -10.40 4.66 10.38
C PRO A 25 -9.23 3.69 10.59
N GLU A 26 -8.22 4.09 11.36
CA GLU A 26 -7.05 3.26 11.63
C GLU A 26 -7.36 1.97 12.41
N ASP A 27 -8.45 1.96 13.18
CA ASP A 27 -8.93 0.80 13.93
C ASP A 27 -9.82 -0.14 13.10
N ALA A 28 -10.09 0.20 11.84
CA ALA A 28 -10.78 -0.69 10.92
C ALA A 28 -9.84 -1.83 10.48
N GLU A 29 -10.33 -3.07 10.51
CA GLU A 29 -9.57 -4.26 10.05
C GLU A 29 -8.99 -4.04 8.64
N LEU A 30 -9.79 -3.48 7.73
CA LEU A 30 -9.39 -3.19 6.36
C LEU A 30 -8.21 -2.20 6.24
N ALA A 31 -7.92 -1.41 7.27
CA ALA A 31 -6.84 -0.43 7.23
C ALA A 31 -5.45 -1.08 7.17
N PHE A 32 -5.28 -2.25 7.77
CA PHE A 32 -3.97 -2.91 7.90
C PHE A 32 -3.97 -4.41 7.58
N ASP A 33 -5.14 -5.02 7.40
CA ASP A 33 -5.26 -6.43 7.06
C ASP A 33 -5.29 -6.65 5.54
N GLU A 34 -4.75 -7.78 5.10
CA GLU A 34 -4.67 -8.11 3.69
C GLU A 34 -6.05 -8.48 3.13
N THR A 35 -6.53 -7.68 2.17
CA THR A 35 -7.90 -7.83 1.65
C THR A 35 -8.03 -8.97 0.63
N PHE A 36 -6.94 -9.32 -0.07
CA PHE A 36 -6.90 -10.26 -1.21
C PHE A 36 -7.95 -10.00 -2.30
N GLY A 37 -8.59 -8.83 -2.27
CA GLY A 37 -9.70 -8.45 -3.13
C GLY A 37 -9.39 -7.19 -3.92
N PRO A 38 -10.26 -6.80 -4.85
CA PRO A 38 -10.07 -5.62 -5.68
C PRO A 38 -10.42 -4.33 -4.91
N VAL A 39 -9.76 -4.10 -3.77
CA VAL A 39 -10.01 -2.97 -2.87
C VAL A 39 -8.72 -2.17 -2.68
N VAL A 40 -8.79 -0.84 -2.84
CA VAL A 40 -7.70 0.07 -2.50
C VAL A 40 -8.17 1.14 -1.53
N ILE A 41 -7.30 1.49 -0.58
CA ILE A 41 -7.51 2.62 0.33
C ILE A 41 -6.69 3.80 -0.18
N LEU A 42 -7.35 4.96 -0.28
CA LEU A 42 -6.73 6.22 -0.62
C LEU A 42 -6.66 7.10 0.64
N GLU A 43 -5.43 7.41 1.04
CA GLU A 43 -5.13 8.28 2.17
C GLU A 43 -4.33 9.50 1.69
N THR A 44 -4.71 10.69 2.17
CA THR A 44 -3.92 11.91 1.98
C THR A 44 -3.05 12.15 3.19
N VAL A 45 -1.76 12.33 2.96
CA VAL A 45 -0.75 12.62 4.01
C VAL A 45 -0.12 13.98 3.74
N ASP A 46 0.33 14.64 4.80
CA ASP A 46 0.85 16.01 4.72
C ASP A 46 2.20 16.09 4.02
N ASP A 47 3.05 15.08 4.21
CA ASP A 47 4.40 15.02 3.67
C ASP A 47 4.94 13.58 3.53
N ALA A 48 6.19 13.46 3.07
CA ALA A 48 6.83 12.16 2.89
C ALA A 48 7.18 11.46 4.21
N ASP A 49 7.39 12.20 5.30
CA ASP A 49 7.70 11.61 6.59
C ASP A 49 6.47 10.91 7.15
N HIS A 50 5.33 11.61 7.12
CA HIS A 50 4.04 11.04 7.46
C HIS A 50 3.69 9.85 6.53
N ALA A 51 3.97 9.93 5.22
CA ALA A 51 3.75 8.82 4.29
C ALA A 51 4.52 7.55 4.68
N VAL A 52 5.79 7.70 5.09
CA VAL A 52 6.65 6.59 5.53
C VAL A 52 6.13 6.00 6.84
N GLU A 53 5.74 6.83 7.79
CA GLU A 53 5.17 6.39 9.07
C GLU A 53 3.90 5.56 8.85
N ARG A 54 2.99 6.04 8.00
CA ARG A 54 1.74 5.35 7.65
C ARG A 54 1.99 4.03 6.93
N ALA A 55 2.88 4.01 5.94
CA ALA A 55 3.24 2.77 5.24
C ALA A 55 3.86 1.72 6.18
N ASN A 56 4.71 2.16 7.12
CA ASN A 56 5.37 1.27 8.06
C ASN A 56 4.47 0.80 9.22
N ALA A 57 3.31 1.44 9.43
CA ALA A 57 2.34 1.03 10.46
C ALA A 57 1.69 -0.33 10.17
N SER A 58 1.74 -0.80 8.92
CA SER A 58 1.33 -2.16 8.58
C SER A 58 2.18 -3.21 9.30
N ARG A 59 1.53 -4.29 9.75
CA ARG A 59 2.22 -5.48 10.28
C ARG A 59 2.91 -6.31 9.19
N TYR A 60 2.59 -6.03 7.92
CA TYR A 60 3.18 -6.65 6.75
C TYR A 60 4.30 -5.77 6.15
N GLY A 61 5.12 -6.38 5.31
CA GLY A 61 6.29 -5.73 4.70
C GLY A 61 6.82 -6.50 3.51
N LEU A 62 5.95 -6.89 2.57
CA LEU A 62 6.35 -7.63 1.37
C LEU A 62 7.02 -6.70 0.34
N THR A 63 6.23 -5.86 -0.31
CA THR A 63 6.71 -4.88 -1.30
C THR A 63 6.09 -3.50 -1.06
N ALA A 64 6.76 -2.44 -1.54
CA ALA A 64 6.24 -1.08 -1.56
C ALA A 64 6.60 -0.35 -2.86
N GLY A 65 5.88 0.72 -3.18
CA GLY A 65 6.12 1.54 -4.37
C GLY A 65 6.23 3.04 -4.03
N VAL A 66 7.13 3.75 -4.69
CA VAL A 66 7.31 5.22 -4.55
C VAL A 66 7.27 5.85 -5.93
N LEU A 67 6.30 6.71 -6.19
CA LEU A 67 6.22 7.49 -7.43
C LEU A 67 6.66 8.94 -7.17
N THR A 68 7.71 9.39 -7.85
CA THR A 68 8.24 10.76 -7.68
C THR A 68 8.99 11.23 -8.92
N GLY A 69 8.83 12.52 -9.26
CA GLY A 69 9.63 13.18 -10.29
C GLY A 69 11.04 13.59 -9.84
N ASP A 70 11.33 13.50 -8.54
CA ASP A 70 12.63 13.83 -7.95
C ASP A 70 13.50 12.57 -7.84
N ALA A 71 14.66 12.59 -8.51
CA ALA A 71 15.59 11.48 -8.60
C ALA A 71 16.30 11.13 -7.28
N HIS A 72 16.36 12.06 -6.32
CA HIS A 72 16.95 11.84 -5.00
C HIS A 72 15.90 11.36 -3.99
N ARG A 73 14.70 11.93 -4.05
CA ARG A 73 13.61 11.63 -3.12
C ARG A 73 13.18 10.17 -3.15
N GLY A 74 13.17 9.53 -4.33
CA GLY A 74 12.77 8.14 -4.49
C GLY A 74 13.63 7.18 -3.65
N PRO A 75 14.95 7.12 -3.89
CA PRO A 75 15.88 6.33 -3.08
C PRO A 75 15.86 6.68 -1.59
N ASP A 76 15.67 7.96 -1.23
CA ASP A 76 15.67 8.39 0.17
C ASP A 76 14.44 7.89 0.93
N ILE A 77 13.25 7.93 0.32
CA ILE A 77 12.03 7.34 0.88
C ILE A 77 12.16 5.81 0.91
N ALA A 78 12.65 5.19 -0.17
CA ALA A 78 12.75 3.74 -0.28
C ALA A 78 13.57 3.10 0.86
N ARG A 79 14.67 3.73 1.27
CA ARG A 79 15.52 3.25 2.38
C ARG A 79 14.84 3.29 3.75
N ARG A 80 13.72 4.01 3.88
CA ARG A 80 12.99 4.19 5.15
C ARG A 80 11.76 3.28 5.24
N LEU A 81 11.34 2.68 4.13
CA LEU A 81 10.21 1.75 4.09
C LEU A 81 10.65 0.36 4.59
N GLN A 82 9.84 -0.22 5.46
CA GLN A 82 10.05 -1.55 6.03
C GLN A 82 9.37 -2.61 5.16
N ALA A 83 9.90 -2.77 3.95
CA ALA A 83 9.49 -3.80 2.98
C ALA A 83 10.72 -4.55 2.46
N GLY A 84 10.54 -5.78 2.00
CA GLY A 84 11.65 -6.53 1.40
C GLY A 84 12.12 -5.93 0.08
N THR A 85 11.18 -5.46 -0.75
CA THR A 85 11.48 -4.77 -2.02
C THR A 85 10.72 -3.45 -2.11
N VAL A 86 11.40 -2.39 -2.60
CA VAL A 86 10.77 -1.11 -2.90
C VAL A 86 10.99 -0.74 -4.36
N HIS A 87 9.91 -0.54 -5.08
CA HIS A 87 9.92 -0.12 -6.48
C HIS A 87 9.87 1.42 -6.56
N ILE A 88 10.80 2.02 -7.32
CA ILE A 88 10.83 3.47 -7.55
C ILE A 88 10.29 3.72 -8.96
N ASN A 89 9.29 4.59 -9.06
CA ASN A 89 8.56 4.91 -10.28
C ASN A 89 7.81 3.72 -10.90
N ASP A 90 7.36 2.80 -10.05
CA ASP A 90 6.53 1.67 -10.43
C ASP A 90 5.62 1.23 -9.26
N GLN A 91 4.64 0.38 -9.55
CA GLN A 91 3.71 -0.20 -8.57
C GLN A 91 4.37 -1.33 -7.74
N PRO A 92 3.90 -1.58 -6.50
CA PRO A 92 4.49 -2.59 -5.61
C PRO A 92 4.34 -4.04 -6.09
N VAL A 93 3.51 -4.30 -7.11
CA VAL A 93 3.25 -5.67 -7.62
C VAL A 93 4.23 -6.10 -8.72
N ASN A 94 5.14 -5.23 -9.16
CA ASN A 94 6.13 -5.63 -10.16
C ASN A 94 7.09 -6.67 -9.58
N ASP A 95 7.45 -7.67 -10.37
CA ASP A 95 8.34 -8.75 -9.95
C ASP A 95 9.17 -9.24 -11.15
N GLU A 96 10.42 -9.62 -10.88
CA GLU A 96 11.36 -10.13 -11.89
C GLU A 96 11.99 -11.42 -11.37
N PRO A 97 12.01 -12.51 -12.16
CA PRO A 97 12.34 -13.85 -11.68
C PRO A 97 13.77 -13.99 -11.13
N ASP A 98 14.67 -13.10 -11.53
CA ASP A 98 16.08 -13.10 -11.12
C ASP A 98 16.34 -12.19 -9.89
N MET A 99 15.34 -11.42 -9.44
CA MET A 99 15.47 -10.51 -8.30
C MET A 99 15.15 -11.23 -6.99
N PRO A 100 15.82 -10.87 -5.87
CA PRO A 100 15.43 -11.35 -4.56
C PRO A 100 13.98 -10.95 -4.24
N PHE A 101 13.14 -11.93 -3.92
CA PHE A 101 11.76 -11.72 -3.53
C PHE A 101 11.50 -12.33 -2.15
N GLY A 102 10.90 -11.54 -1.27
CA GLY A 102 10.61 -11.92 0.12
C GLY A 102 10.22 -10.70 0.93
N GLY A 103 9.54 -10.90 2.05
CA GLY A 103 9.09 -9.83 2.93
C GLY A 103 9.85 -9.77 4.25
N VAL A 104 9.50 -8.76 5.05
CA VAL A 104 9.85 -8.64 6.46
C VAL A 104 8.58 -8.64 7.32
N LYS A 105 8.74 -8.65 8.65
CA LYS A 105 7.63 -8.65 9.63
C LYS A 105 6.77 -9.92 9.49
N GLU A 106 5.46 -9.81 9.34
CA GLU A 106 4.57 -10.96 9.15
C GLU A 106 4.55 -11.47 7.70
N SER A 107 5.24 -10.80 6.77
CA SER A 107 5.34 -11.24 5.37
C SER A 107 6.46 -12.26 5.12
N GLY A 108 7.24 -12.63 6.13
CA GLY A 108 8.37 -13.57 6.00
C GLY A 108 9.18 -13.72 7.27
#